data_AF-A0A485A700-F1
#
_entry.id   AF-A0A485A700-F1
#
_cell.length_a   1.000
_cell.length_b   1.000
_cell.length_c   1.000
_cell.angle_alpha   90.00
_cell.angle_beta   90.00
_cell.angle_gamma   90.00
#
_symmetry.space_group_name_H-M   'P 1'
#
loop_
_entity.id
_entity.type
_entity.pdbx_description
1 polymer ?
#
loop_
_entity_poly.entity_id
_entity_poly.type
_entity_poly.pdbx_seq_one_letter_code
_entity_poly.pdbx_strand_id
1 'polypeptide(L)' 'MQKLAEVSNLAVVPAEDLIEATSDCGAYVMVHSSLKRLAVKMSKICNDLRLLSSGPRAGLNEINLPELQAALLSCRPK' A
#
# COMPACT_ATOMS: atom_id res chain seq x y z
N MET A 1 20.78 21.47 12.44
CA MET A 1 19.67 21.52 11.46
C MET A 1 20.18 21.84 10.05
N GLN A 2 20.83 22.98 9.78
CA GLN A 2 21.34 23.33 8.43
C GLN A 2 22.22 22.25 7.78
N LYS A 3 23.27 21.77 8.48
CA LYS A 3 24.12 20.67 7.98
C LYS A 3 23.36 19.36 7.71
N LEU A 4 22.28 19.09 8.46
CA LEU A 4 21.47 17.88 8.27
C LEU A 4 20.57 18.02 7.05
N ALA A 5 19.98 19.19 6.85
CA ALA A 5 19.20 19.52 5.65
C ALA A 5 20.06 19.44 4.38
N GLU A 6 21.30 19.95 4.44
CA GLU A 6 22.27 19.90 3.33
C GLU A 6 22.63 18.45 2.94
N VAL A 7 22.88 17.57 3.91
CA VAL A 7 23.25 16.17 3.63
C VAL A 7 22.04 15.33 3.18
N SER A 8 20.88 15.57 3.77
CA SER A 8 19.67 14.77 3.49
C SER A 8 18.88 15.25 2.27
N ASN A 9 19.16 16.45 1.76
CA ASN A 9 18.35 17.14 0.73
C ASN A 9 16.86 17.27 1.12
N LEU A 10 16.56 17.25 2.42
CA LEU A 10 15.23 17.42 2.97
C LEU A 10 15.18 18.74 3.73
N ALA A 11 14.06 19.46 3.62
CA ALA A 11 13.81 20.70 4.34
C ALA A 11 13.51 20.40 5.82
N VAL A 12 14.54 20.08 6.60
CA VAL A 12 14.40 19.80 8.04
C VAL A 12 14.48 21.11 8.83
N VAL A 13 13.45 21.40 9.61
CA VAL A 13 13.36 22.57 10.50
C VAL A 13 13.39 22.12 11.96
N PRO A 14 13.94 22.94 12.88
CA PRO A 14 13.84 22.68 14.31
C PRO A 14 12.38 22.71 14.78
N ALA A 15 12.04 21.85 15.74
CA ALA A 15 10.75 21.91 16.42
C ALA A 15 10.65 23.19 17.28
N GLU A 16 9.45 23.74 17.42
CA GLU A 16 9.21 24.95 18.22
C GLU A 16 9.46 24.73 19.72
N ASP A 17 9.08 23.56 20.24
CA ASP A 17 9.37 23.12 21.61
C ASP A 17 10.03 21.74 21.60
N LEU A 18 11.27 21.68 22.11
CA LEU A 18 12.07 20.46 22.14
C LEU A 18 11.60 19.47 23.22
N ILE A 19 10.98 19.95 24.29
CA ILE A 19 10.48 19.09 25.38
C ILE A 19 9.24 18.34 24.91
N GLU A 20 8.32 19.06 24.27
CA GLU A 20 7.10 18.51 23.68
C GLU A 20 7.45 17.54 22.54
N ALA A 21 8.31 17.95 21.61
CA ALA A 21 8.71 17.14 20.46
C ALA A 21 9.42 15.82 20.83
N THR A 22 10.03 15.73 22.03
CA THR A 22 10.66 14.48 22.50
C THR A 22 9.62 13.42 22.87
N SER A 23 8.44 13.84 23.33
CA SER A 23 7.36 12.93 23.75
C SER A 23 6.25 12.81 22.71
N ASP A 24 6.16 13.75 21.75
CA ASP A 24 5.12 13.73 20.74
C ASP A 24 5.24 12.52 19.79
N CYS A 25 4.16 11.76 19.70
CA CYS A 25 3.99 10.67 18.74
C CYS A 25 2.93 10.99 17.68
N GLY A 26 2.37 12.20 17.68
CA GLY A 26 1.26 12.60 16.83
C GLY A 26 1.59 12.50 15.34
N ALA A 27 2.78 12.96 14.94
CA ALA A 27 3.22 12.87 13.55
C ALA A 27 3.25 11.42 13.02
N TYR A 28 3.74 10.47 13.84
CA TYR A 28 3.77 9.05 13.47
C TYR A 28 2.37 8.46 13.31
N VAL A 29 1.45 8.79 14.21
CA VAL A 29 0.06 8.34 14.14
C VAL A 29 -0.64 8.88 12.90
N MET A 30 -0.41 10.15 12.57
CA MET A 30 -0.97 10.77 11.36
C MET A 30 -0.47 10.10 10.09
N VAL A 31 0.84 9.87 9.96
CA VAL A 31 1.42 9.14 8.82
C VAL A 31 0.84 7.73 8.75
N HIS A 32 0.79 7.00 9.86
CA HIS A 32 0.23 5.66 9.88
C HIS A 32 -1.25 5.62 9.49
N SER A 33 -2.04 6.60 9.92
CA SER A 33 -3.46 6.71 9.56
C SER A 33 -3.65 6.88 8.03
N SER A 34 -2.78 7.67 7.39
CA SER A 34 -2.80 7.87 5.95
C SER A 34 -2.45 6.58 5.19
N LEU A 35 -1.44 5.84 5.67
CA LEU A 35 -1.05 4.53 5.13
C LEU A 35 -2.16 3.50 5.30
N LYS A 36 -2.81 3.45 6.47
CA LYS A 36 -3.94 2.56 6.74
C LYS A 36 -5.10 2.82 5.77
N ARG A 37 -5.42 4.09 5.52
CA ARG A 37 -6.46 4.46 4.55
C ARG A 37 -6.12 3.99 3.14
N LEU A 38 -4.86 4.12 2.73
CA LEU A 38 -4.38 3.62 1.44
C LEU A 38 -4.48 2.09 1.38
N ALA A 39 -4.05 1.39 2.43
CA ALA A 39 -4.10 -0.07 2.50
C ALA A 39 -5.52 -0.63 2.41
N VAL A 40 -6.49 0.00 3.07
CA VAL A 40 -7.91 -0.42 2.97
C VAL A 40 -8.43 -0.28 1.54
N LYS A 41 -8.10 0.82 0.85
CA LYS A 41 -8.48 1.00 -0.56
C LYS A 41 -7.82 -0.03 -1.47
N MET A 42 -6.52 -0.29 -1.27
CA MET A 42 -5.82 -1.32 -2.03
C MET A 42 -6.41 -2.71 -1.79
N SER A 43 -6.75 -3.05 -0.56
CA SER A 43 -7.39 -4.33 -0.23
C SER A 43 -8.72 -4.51 -0.96
N LYS A 44 -9.54 -3.45 -1.05
CA LYS A 44 -10.79 -3.47 -1.83
C LYS A 44 -10.51 -3.71 -3.31
N ILE A 45 -9.56 -2.99 -3.90
CA ILE A 45 -9.18 -3.19 -5.31
C ILE A 45 -8.70 -4.62 -5.56
N CYS A 46 -7.85 -5.17 -4.70
CA CYS A 46 -7.38 -6.55 -4.82
C CYS A 46 -8.52 -7.57 -4.70
N ASN A 47 -9.48 -7.33 -3.81
CA ASN A 47 -10.65 -8.19 -3.66
C ASN A 47 -11.59 -8.09 -4.88
N ASP A 48 -11.79 -6.90 -5.45
CA ASP A 48 -12.53 -6.72 -6.70
C ASP A 48 -11.83 -7.46 -7.84
N LEU A 49 -10.52 -7.31 -7.99
CA LEU A 49 -9.74 -8.01 -9.02
C LEU A 49 -9.89 -9.53 -8.89
N ARG A 50 -9.82 -10.06 -7.66
CA ARG A 50 -10.02 -11.50 -7.41
C ARG A 50 -11.44 -11.96 -7.73
N LEU A 51 -12.43 -11.14 -7.44
CA LEU A 51 -13.83 -11.44 -7.72
C LEU A 51 -14.10 -11.42 -9.23
N LEU A 52 -13.61 -10.40 -9.93
CA LEU A 52 -13.72 -10.24 -11.38
C LEU A 52 -12.95 -11.33 -12.15
N SER A 53 -11.81 -11.77 -11.62
CA SER A 53 -11.03 -12.87 -12.19
C SER A 53 -11.47 -14.26 -11.68
N SER A 54 -12.59 -14.36 -10.96
CA SER A 54 -13.06 -15.64 -10.42
C SER A 54 -13.74 -16.48 -11.51
N GLY A 55 -13.32 -17.74 -11.62
CA GLY A 55 -13.95 -18.76 -12.46
C GLY A 55 -13.31 -18.98 -13.84
N PRO A 56 -13.53 -20.18 -14.40
CA PRO A 56 -13.67 -20.33 -15.86
C PRO A 56 -15.07 -20.80 -16.30
N ARG A 57 -15.93 -21.24 -15.36
CA ARG A 57 -17.26 -21.82 -15.68
C ARG A 57 -18.44 -21.35 -14.79
N ALA A 58 -18.19 -20.91 -13.55
CA ALA A 58 -19.24 -20.55 -12.58
C ALA A 58 -18.89 -19.29 -11.74
N GLY A 59 -17.96 -18.45 -12.22
CA GLY A 59 -17.65 -17.14 -11.65
C GLY A 59 -17.84 -16.03 -12.67
N LEU A 60 -17.49 -14.77 -12.34
CA LEU A 60 -17.70 -13.62 -13.23
C LEU A 60 -16.77 -13.66 -14.46
N ASN A 61 -15.49 -14.00 -14.26
CA ASN A 61 -14.44 -14.10 -15.28
C ASN A 61 -14.44 -12.96 -16.33
N GLU A 62 -14.60 -11.72 -15.87
CA GLU A 62 -14.65 -10.53 -16.73
C GLU A 62 -13.27 -10.06 -17.18
N ILE A 63 -12.25 -10.29 -16.34
CA ILE A 63 -10.86 -9.93 -16.61
C ILE A 63 -9.95 -11.14 -16.45
N ASN A 64 -9.02 -11.31 -17.39
CA ASN A 64 -8.02 -12.38 -17.33
C ASN A 64 -6.70 -11.83 -16.80
N LEU A 65 -6.37 -12.13 -15.55
CA LEU A 65 -5.08 -11.75 -14.96
C LEU A 65 -3.95 -12.62 -15.53
N PRO A 66 -2.73 -12.08 -15.67
CA PRO A 66 -1.58 -12.87 -16.10
C PRO A 66 -1.24 -13.93 -15.04
N GLU A 67 -1.02 -15.16 -15.50
CA GLU A 67 -0.62 -16.28 -14.65
C GLU A 67 0.84 -16.07 -14.20
N LEU A 68 1.05 -15.59 -12.98
CA LEU A 68 2.39 -15.34 -12.44
C LEU A 68 3.05 -16.60 -11.87
N GLN A 69 2.25 -17.61 -11.52
CA GLN A 69 2.70 -18.91 -11.04
C GLN A 69 1.79 -19.99 -11.62
N ALA A 70 2.37 -21.13 -11.99
CA ALA A 70 1.64 -22.30 -12.49
C ALA A 70 0.80 -22.92 -11.37
N ALA A 71 -0.35 -22.32 -11.06
CA ALA A 71 -1.27 -22.89 -10.08
C ALA A 71 -1.94 -24.16 -10.63
N LEU A 72 -2.05 -24.31 -11.96
CA LEU A 72 -2.69 -25.43 -12.63
C LEU A 72 -2.10 -25.64 -14.04
N LEU A 73 -1.14 -26.54 -14.22
CA LEU A 73 -0.80 -27.11 -15.54
C LEU A 73 -1.95 -28.02 -16.07
N SER A 74 -3.23 -27.74 -15.78
CA SER A 74 -4.33 -28.70 -15.91
C SER A 74 -5.67 -28.16 -16.46
N CYS A 75 -5.92 -26.84 -16.55
CA CYS A 75 -7.27 -26.37 -16.93
C CYS A 75 -7.31 -25.32 -18.05
N ARG A 76 -6.58 -25.55 -19.16
CA ARG A 76 -7.04 -25.08 -20.48
C ARG A 76 -7.21 -26.28 -21.42
N PRO A 77 -8.37 -26.48 -22.08
CA PRO A 77 -8.39 -27.27 -23.30
C PRO A 77 -7.59 -26.50 -24.38
N LYS A 78 -6.78 -27.24 -25.14
CA LYS A 78 -6.31 -26.79 -26.45
C LYS A 78 -7.48 -26.47 -27.36
#